data_AF-A0A1I5KJT1-F1
#
_entry.id   AF-A0A1I5KJT1-F1
#
_cell.length_a   1.000
_cell.length_b   1.000
_cell.length_c   1.000
_cell.angle_alpha   90.00
_cell.angle_beta   90.00
_cell.angle_gamma   90.00
#
_symmetry.space_group_name_H-M   'P 1'
#
loop_
_entity.id
_entity.type
_entity.pdbx_description
1 polymer ?
#
loop_
_entity_poly.entity_id
_entity_poly.type
_entity_poly.pdbx_seq_one_letter_code
_entity_poly.pdbx_strand_id
1 'polypeptide(L)'
;MNTPLFSSHSERLPALKNTRVDFAVQVLLDHYLEPLGVNPFTAYVNTLMDFPTLETGTSRTLFEETLAWVEKQSPPTYTQGISNVFSRRYSFAAEDRLKTLDLIAFEKIVIDVVASLTEKPAIDLSPRPLRPLTAEDVRGALKVHAPNIYPEGVYVTSFIDHGPGRRMVLSSERLVEYLLGHFKNDVIPFHSKGSHQGIYTVGFSGEERHLHPQLITPHLNDLVIRIVPDFLG
;
A
#
# COMPACT_ATOMS: atom_id res chain seq x y z
N MET A 1 -8.95 -21.99 5.88
CA MET A 1 -8.89 -20.73 6.66
C MET A 1 -7.57 -20.08 6.35
N ASN A 2 -7.61 -18.80 6.00
CA ASN A 2 -6.44 -17.96 5.80
C ASN A 2 -5.74 -17.74 7.15
N THR A 3 -4.43 -17.98 7.23
CA THR A 3 -3.68 -17.85 8.49
C THR A 3 -3.20 -16.40 8.63
N PRO A 4 -3.77 -15.59 9.54
CA PRO A 4 -3.34 -14.22 9.70
C PRO A 4 -1.91 -14.20 10.27
N LEU A 5 -1.03 -13.39 9.68
CA LEU A 5 0.34 -13.24 10.15
C LEU A 5 0.44 -12.36 11.39
N PHE A 6 -0.61 -11.62 11.74
CA PHE A 6 -0.73 -10.86 12.98
C PHE A 6 -1.99 -11.30 13.71
N SER A 7 -1.90 -11.44 15.03
CA SER A 7 -3.03 -11.82 15.88
C SER A 7 -4.00 -10.67 16.13
N SER A 8 -3.54 -9.41 15.98
CA SER A 8 -4.31 -8.20 16.29
C SER A 8 -3.73 -6.95 15.63
N HIS A 9 -4.55 -5.89 15.56
CA HIS A 9 -4.08 -4.56 15.13
C HIS A 9 -2.98 -4.00 16.05
N SER A 10 -3.09 -4.25 17.37
CA SER A 10 -2.10 -3.85 18.38
C SER A 10 -0.74 -4.51 18.22
N GLU A 11 -0.67 -5.69 17.58
CA GLU A 11 0.60 -6.32 17.22
C GLU A 11 1.14 -5.79 15.88
N ARG A 12 0.23 -5.57 14.93
CA ARG A 12 0.57 -5.16 13.57
C ARG A 12 1.11 -3.74 13.48
N LEU A 13 0.51 -2.79 14.20
CA LEU A 13 0.89 -1.38 14.12
C LEU A 13 2.34 -1.12 14.60
N PRO A 14 2.81 -1.65 15.75
CA PRO A 14 4.22 -1.55 16.14
C PRO A 14 5.18 -2.15 15.10
N ALA A 15 4.85 -3.30 14.50
CA ALA A 15 5.67 -3.89 13.44
C ALA A 15 5.72 -3.00 12.19
N LEU A 16 4.58 -2.42 11.80
CA LEU A 16 4.48 -1.47 10.69
C LEU A 16 5.37 -0.24 10.91
N LYS A 17 5.40 0.29 12.14
CA LYS A 17 6.25 1.43 12.51
C LYS A 17 7.75 1.15 12.42
N ASN A 18 8.16 -0.12 12.42
CA ASN A 18 9.57 -0.48 12.24
C ASN A 18 9.99 -0.56 10.76
N THR A 19 9.03 -0.44 9.83
CA THR A 19 9.28 -0.39 8.39
C THR A 19 9.66 1.03 7.92
N ARG A 20 9.57 1.31 6.62
CA ARG A 20 9.78 2.63 6.03
C ARG A 20 8.47 3.42 5.98
N VAL A 21 8.54 4.74 6.21
CA VAL A 21 7.37 5.60 6.35
C VAL A 21 6.44 5.59 5.14
N ASP A 22 7.00 5.58 3.92
CA ASP A 22 6.23 5.50 2.68
C ASP A 22 5.35 4.24 2.66
N PHE A 23 5.92 3.07 2.92
CA PHE A 23 5.18 1.81 2.96
C PHE A 23 4.16 1.78 4.10
N ALA A 24 4.51 2.30 5.28
CA ALA A 24 3.58 2.38 6.41
C ALA A 24 2.34 3.21 6.09
N VAL A 25 2.54 4.36 5.42
CA VAL A 25 1.44 5.22 4.96
C VAL A 25 0.58 4.50 3.93
N GLN A 26 1.17 3.81 2.93
CA GLN A 26 0.41 3.05 1.95
C GLN A 26 -0.52 2.02 2.61
N VAL A 27 0.02 1.25 3.57
CA VAL A 27 -0.71 0.20 4.27
C VAL A 27 -1.88 0.75 5.10
N LEU A 28 -1.67 1.83 5.86
CA LEU A 28 -2.74 2.41 6.67
C LEU A 28 -3.78 3.14 5.81
N LEU A 29 -3.33 3.86 4.78
CA LEU A 29 -4.23 4.63 3.94
C LEU A 29 -5.15 3.70 3.12
N ASP A 30 -4.62 2.61 2.56
CA ASP A 30 -5.42 1.61 1.84
C ASP A 30 -6.48 0.97 2.74
N HIS A 31 -6.17 0.71 4.02
CA HIS A 31 -7.13 0.17 4.97
C HIS A 31 -8.43 1.00 5.09
N TYR A 32 -8.30 2.33 5.03
CA TYR A 32 -9.44 3.25 5.08
C TYR A 32 -10.12 3.44 3.73
N LEU A 33 -9.35 3.48 2.65
CA LEU A 33 -9.85 3.85 1.31
C LEU A 33 -10.40 2.67 0.51
N GLU A 34 -9.91 1.46 0.76
CA GLU A 34 -10.33 0.26 0.05
C GLU A 34 -11.83 -0.03 0.19
N PRO A 35 -12.48 0.06 1.38
CA PRO A 35 -13.93 -0.09 1.51
C PRO A 35 -14.73 0.97 0.72
N LEU A 36 -14.12 2.11 0.40
CA LEU A 36 -14.73 3.20 -0.36
C LEU A 36 -14.49 3.07 -1.88
N GLY A 37 -13.74 2.05 -2.31
CA GLY A 37 -13.33 1.86 -3.70
C GLY A 37 -12.43 2.98 -4.22
N VAL A 38 -11.69 3.66 -3.33
CA VAL A 38 -10.81 4.78 -3.68
C VAL A 38 -9.36 4.29 -3.72
N ASN A 39 -8.67 4.54 -4.84
CA ASN A 39 -7.26 4.21 -4.96
C ASN A 39 -6.40 5.42 -4.56
N PRO A 40 -5.54 5.32 -3.53
CA PRO A 40 -4.75 6.45 -3.03
C PRO A 40 -3.74 7.02 -4.03
N PHE A 41 -3.38 6.27 -5.08
CA PHE A 41 -2.40 6.67 -6.09
C PHE A 41 -3.02 7.29 -7.35
N THR A 42 -4.35 7.21 -7.50
CA THR A 42 -5.09 7.77 -8.65
C THR A 42 -6.23 8.70 -8.25
N ALA A 43 -6.46 8.88 -6.95
CA ALA A 43 -7.26 9.96 -6.39
C ALA A 43 -6.35 11.09 -5.91
N TYR A 44 -6.85 12.32 -5.99
CA TYR A 44 -6.07 13.54 -5.78
C TYR A 44 -6.74 14.49 -4.80
N VAL A 45 -5.94 15.14 -3.96
CA VAL A 45 -6.32 16.42 -3.36
C VAL A 45 -5.90 17.52 -4.34
N ASN A 46 -6.89 18.24 -4.86
CA ASN A 46 -6.65 19.43 -5.67
C ASN A 46 -6.94 20.67 -4.81
N THR A 47 -6.10 21.69 -4.95
CA THR A 47 -6.26 22.97 -4.26
C THR A 47 -6.17 24.11 -5.25
N LEU A 48 -7.16 25.01 -5.22
CA LEU A 48 -7.19 26.20 -6.05
C LEU A 48 -6.06 27.18 -5.70
N MET A 49 -5.55 27.91 -6.69
CA MET A 49 -4.64 29.04 -6.44
C MET A 49 -5.38 30.24 -5.88
N ASP A 50 -6.59 30.49 -6.37
CA ASP A 50 -7.40 31.65 -6.04
C ASP A 50 -8.89 31.26 -6.11
N PHE A 51 -9.77 32.06 -5.52
CA PHE A 51 -11.22 31.86 -5.56
C PHE A 51 -11.89 33.21 -5.87
N PRO A 52 -12.81 33.31 -6.85
CA PRO A 52 -13.62 32.23 -7.44
C PRO A 52 -13.07 31.62 -8.75
N THR A 53 -11.88 32.02 -9.20
CA THR A 53 -11.22 31.43 -10.37
C THR A 53 -10.86 29.98 -10.07
N LEU A 54 -11.55 29.02 -10.70
CA LEU A 54 -11.35 27.57 -10.47
C LEU A 54 -10.03 27.01 -11.04
N GLU A 55 -8.98 27.82 -11.03
CA GLU A 55 -7.64 27.44 -11.47
C GLU A 55 -6.92 26.66 -10.36
N THR A 56 -6.56 25.42 -10.66
CA THR A 56 -5.91 24.53 -9.69
C THR A 56 -4.41 24.84 -9.60
N GLY A 57 -3.91 25.11 -8.38
CA GLY A 57 -2.50 25.35 -8.13
C GLY A 57 -1.73 24.08 -7.79
N THR A 58 -2.26 23.31 -6.85
CA THR A 58 -1.61 22.06 -6.42
C THR A 58 -2.54 20.87 -6.64
N SER A 59 -1.93 19.76 -7.00
CA SER A 59 -2.62 18.49 -7.19
C SER A 59 -1.66 17.37 -6.81
N ARG A 60 -1.97 16.68 -5.71
CA ARG A 60 -1.20 15.59 -5.13
C ARG A 60 -2.10 14.38 -4.99
N THR A 61 -1.54 13.20 -5.17
CA THR A 61 -2.26 11.96 -4.86
C THR A 61 -2.62 11.94 -3.37
N LEU A 62 -3.67 11.19 -2.99
CA LEU A 62 -4.00 11.02 -1.57
C LEU A 62 -2.82 10.42 -0.79
N PHE A 63 -2.04 9.55 -1.42
CA PHE A 63 -0.80 9.01 -0.86
C PHE A 63 0.24 10.10 -0.58
N GLU A 64 0.63 10.88 -1.61
CA GLU A 64 1.64 11.94 -1.47
C GLU A 64 1.23 12.99 -0.43
N GLU A 65 -0.06 13.36 -0.42
CA GLU A 65 -0.57 14.34 0.54
C GLU A 65 -0.55 13.79 1.96
N THR A 66 -0.96 12.54 2.18
CA THR A 66 -0.91 11.89 3.50
C THR A 66 0.52 11.76 4.00
N LEU A 67 1.44 11.30 3.13
CA LEU A 67 2.86 11.17 3.47
C LEU A 67 3.45 12.50 3.92
N ALA A 68 3.15 13.59 3.21
CA ALA A 68 3.63 14.93 3.57
C ALA A 68 3.15 15.40 4.96
N TRP A 69 1.94 15.01 5.40
CA TRP A 69 1.43 15.32 6.74
C TRP A 69 2.09 14.45 7.82
N VAL A 70 2.35 13.17 7.53
CA VAL A 70 3.09 12.27 8.43
C VAL A 70 4.52 12.76 8.63
N GLU A 71 5.22 13.17 7.57
CA GLU A 71 6.58 13.73 7.65
C GLU A 71 6.64 15.02 8.48
N LYS A 72 5.61 15.87 8.38
CA LYS A 72 5.47 17.08 9.21
C LYS A 72 5.10 16.77 10.67
N GLN A 73 4.63 15.56 10.94
CA GLN A 73 4.11 15.13 12.24
C GLN A 73 3.00 16.07 12.76
N SER A 74 2.12 16.51 11.86
CA SER A 74 1.06 17.44 12.18
C SER A 74 -0.26 17.05 11.50
N PRO A 75 -1.40 17.40 12.11
CA PRO A 75 -2.69 17.17 11.48
C PRO A 75 -2.82 18.05 10.22
N PRO A 76 -3.56 17.58 9.21
CA PRO A 76 -3.87 18.37 8.03
C PRO A 76 -4.67 19.62 8.38
N THR A 77 -4.48 20.66 7.59
CA THR A 77 -5.25 21.91 7.68
C THR A 77 -5.76 22.28 6.29
N TYR A 78 -6.89 21.70 5.88
CA TYR A 78 -7.47 22.00 4.58
C TYR A 78 -8.48 23.15 4.66
N THR A 79 -8.43 24.06 3.70
CA THR A 79 -9.46 25.10 3.57
C THR A 79 -10.61 24.58 2.72
N GLN A 80 -11.76 24.40 3.35
CA GLN A 80 -12.99 23.96 2.68
C GLN A 80 -13.38 24.94 1.57
N GLY A 81 -13.77 24.41 0.40
CA GLY A 81 -14.12 25.21 -0.77
C GLY A 81 -12.92 25.63 -1.64
N ILE A 82 -11.69 25.54 -1.12
CA ILE A 82 -10.44 25.78 -1.87
C ILE A 82 -9.74 24.45 -2.19
N SER A 83 -9.82 23.47 -1.29
CA SER A 83 -9.37 22.10 -1.52
C SER A 83 -10.57 21.15 -1.68
N ASN A 84 -10.39 20.07 -2.44
CA ASN A 84 -11.31 18.93 -2.46
C ASN A 84 -10.64 17.67 -2.99
N VAL A 85 -11.37 16.55 -2.96
CA VAL A 85 -10.90 15.24 -3.45
C VAL A 85 -11.49 14.92 -4.83
N PHE A 86 -10.65 14.50 -5.76
CA PHE A 86 -11.00 14.27 -7.17
C PHE A 86 -10.41 12.97 -7.72
N SER A 87 -11.06 12.40 -8.74
CA SER A 87 -10.52 11.30 -9.55
C SER A 87 -9.56 11.78 -10.65
N ARG A 88 -9.47 13.09 -10.87
CA ARG A 88 -8.64 13.69 -11.91
C ARG A 88 -7.69 14.72 -11.35
N ARG A 89 -6.43 14.63 -11.78
CA ARG A 89 -5.38 15.60 -11.45
C ARG A 89 -5.69 16.98 -12.04
N TYR A 90 -5.42 18.04 -11.29
CA TYR A 90 -5.63 19.45 -11.70
C TYR A 90 -7.03 19.78 -12.22
N SER A 91 -8.07 19.14 -11.68
CA SER A 91 -9.46 19.45 -12.01
C SER A 91 -10.23 19.91 -10.79
N PHE A 92 -11.07 20.92 -10.95
CA PHE A 92 -12.04 21.35 -9.94
C PHE A 92 -13.49 21.20 -10.42
N ALA A 93 -13.70 20.45 -11.49
CA ALA A 93 -15.01 20.20 -12.06
C ALA A 93 -15.82 19.25 -11.16
N ALA A 94 -17.14 19.47 -11.09
CA ALA A 94 -18.01 18.71 -10.20
C ALA A 94 -18.10 17.22 -10.57
N GLU A 95 -17.98 16.90 -11.86
CA GLU A 95 -17.97 15.54 -12.40
C GLU A 95 -16.73 14.74 -12.01
N ASP A 96 -15.59 15.40 -11.79
CA ASP A 96 -14.34 14.79 -11.39
C ASP A 96 -14.24 14.62 -9.87
N ARG A 97 -15.18 15.18 -9.10
CA ARG A 97 -15.19 15.10 -7.64
C ARG A 97 -15.53 13.68 -7.18
N LEU A 98 -14.77 13.14 -6.24
CA LEU A 98 -15.11 11.84 -5.66
C LEU A 98 -16.41 11.94 -4.85
N LYS A 99 -17.35 11.05 -5.16
CA LYS A 99 -18.65 10.96 -4.47
C LYS A 99 -18.60 10.05 -3.24
N THR A 100 -17.66 9.11 -3.20
CA THR A 100 -17.50 8.13 -2.13
C THR A 100 -16.60 8.62 -0.99
N LEU A 101 -15.89 9.74 -1.19
CA LEU A 101 -14.97 10.32 -0.23
C LEU A 101 -14.99 11.85 -0.37
N ASP A 102 -15.51 12.54 0.64
CA ASP A 102 -15.39 14.00 0.73
C ASP A 102 -14.10 14.42 1.47
N LEU A 103 -13.77 15.71 1.38
CA LEU A 103 -12.56 16.26 1.99
C LEU A 103 -12.53 16.12 3.52
N ILE A 104 -13.68 16.23 4.20
CA ILE A 104 -13.74 16.14 5.67
C ILE A 104 -13.48 14.69 6.11
N ALA A 105 -14.04 13.72 5.41
CA ALA A 105 -13.77 12.31 5.63
C ALA A 105 -12.30 11.97 5.35
N PHE A 106 -11.74 12.50 4.25
CA PHE A 106 -10.31 12.33 3.96
C PHE A 106 -9.42 12.97 5.03
N GLU A 107 -9.75 14.17 5.50
CA GLU A 107 -9.02 14.86 6.56
C GLU A 107 -8.97 14.04 7.85
N LYS A 108 -10.09 13.42 8.25
CA LYS A 108 -10.14 12.50 9.39
C LYS A 108 -9.23 11.28 9.20
N ILE A 109 -9.25 10.67 8.02
CA ILE A 109 -8.36 9.54 7.69
C ILE A 109 -6.90 9.97 7.85
N VAL A 110 -6.51 11.13 7.33
CA VAL A 110 -5.13 11.63 7.46
C VAL A 110 -4.78 11.89 8.93
N ILE A 111 -5.69 12.47 9.73
CA ILE A 111 -5.49 12.63 11.18
C ILE A 111 -5.22 11.28 11.85
N ASP A 112 -6.04 10.27 11.56
CA ASP A 112 -5.91 8.94 12.16
C ASP A 112 -4.60 8.24 11.73
N VAL A 113 -4.18 8.40 10.46
CA VAL A 113 -2.90 7.87 9.96
C VAL A 113 -1.72 8.59 10.62
N VAL A 114 -1.74 9.92 10.70
CA VAL A 114 -0.71 10.71 11.38
C VAL A 114 -0.60 10.30 12.83
N ALA A 115 -1.71 10.31 13.59
CA ALA A 115 -1.72 9.88 14.98
C ALA A 115 -1.18 8.46 15.14
N SER A 116 -1.65 7.52 14.31
CA SER A 116 -1.20 6.13 14.34
C SER A 116 0.31 6.00 14.17
N LEU A 117 0.96 6.81 13.33
CA LEU A 117 2.39 6.71 13.03
C LEU A 117 3.27 7.58 13.96
N THR A 118 2.76 8.71 14.45
CA THR A 118 3.57 9.67 15.24
C THR A 118 3.41 9.51 16.75
N GLU A 119 2.34 8.88 17.24
CA GLU A 119 2.22 8.54 18.65
C GLU A 119 3.27 7.52 19.09
N LYS A 120 3.76 7.64 20.33
CA LYS A 120 4.89 6.82 20.82
C LYS A 120 4.54 5.32 20.92
N PRO A 121 5.45 4.41 20.50
CA PRO A 121 6.70 4.70 19.79
C PRO A 121 6.40 5.25 18.39
N ALA A 122 7.03 6.37 18.03
CA ALA A 122 6.81 7.00 16.73
C ALA A 122 7.57 6.24 15.65
N ILE A 123 7.07 6.29 14.41
CA ILE A 123 7.82 5.80 13.25
C ILE A 123 9.11 6.60 13.07
N ASP A 124 10.16 5.93 12.62
CA ASP A 124 11.40 6.59 12.22
C ASP A 124 11.23 7.24 10.83
N LEU A 125 11.40 8.56 10.77
CA LEU A 125 11.30 9.35 9.55
C LEU A 125 12.66 9.52 8.83
N SER A 126 13.75 8.96 9.39
CA SER A 126 15.05 9.01 8.73
C SER A 126 15.06 8.20 7.42
N PRO A 127 15.90 8.57 6.45
CA PRO A 127 16.13 7.74 5.28
C PRO A 127 16.68 6.36 5.69
N ARG A 128 15.91 5.31 5.39
CA ARG A 128 16.25 3.92 5.70
C ARG A 128 16.23 3.09 4.42
N PRO A 129 17.30 3.14 3.60
CA PRO A 129 17.37 2.36 2.38
C PRO A 129 17.47 0.87 2.71
N LEU A 130 17.00 0.03 1.80
CA LEU A 130 17.22 -1.41 1.88
C LEU A 130 18.71 -1.71 1.64
N ARG A 131 19.31 -2.52 2.51
CA ARG A 131 20.66 -3.05 2.29
C ARG A 131 20.68 -3.96 1.05
N PRO A 132 21.84 -4.19 0.41
CA PRO A 132 21.95 -5.22 -0.62
C PRO A 132 21.55 -6.60 -0.07
N LEU A 133 20.64 -7.28 -0.77
CA LEU A 133 20.09 -8.58 -0.37
C LEU A 133 20.38 -9.67 -1.42
N THR A 134 20.52 -10.89 -0.92
CA THR A 134 20.53 -12.13 -1.69
C THR A 134 19.19 -12.87 -1.55
N ALA A 135 18.97 -13.91 -2.36
CA ALA A 135 17.79 -14.76 -2.22
C ALA A 135 17.81 -15.52 -0.87
N GLU A 136 19.00 -15.84 -0.36
CA GLU A 136 19.25 -16.47 0.92
C GLU A 136 18.85 -15.56 2.10
N ASP A 137 19.13 -14.25 2.02
CA ASP A 137 18.67 -13.28 3.01
C ASP A 137 17.14 -13.28 3.11
N VAL A 138 16.45 -13.21 1.96
CA VAL A 138 14.98 -13.20 1.89
C VAL A 138 14.40 -14.53 2.39
N ARG A 139 14.95 -15.66 1.96
CA ARG A 139 14.56 -16.99 2.47
C ARG A 139 14.75 -17.11 3.98
N GLY A 140 15.86 -16.61 4.50
CA GLY A 140 16.18 -16.61 5.92
C GLY A 140 15.12 -15.86 6.73
N ALA A 141 14.80 -14.62 6.33
CA ALA A 141 13.78 -13.82 6.99
C ALA A 141 12.39 -14.47 6.92
N LEU A 142 12.00 -15.01 5.76
CA LEU A 142 10.74 -15.74 5.59
C LEU A 142 10.64 -16.95 6.53
N LYS A 143 11.73 -17.71 6.68
CA LYS A 143 11.78 -18.87 7.58
C LYS A 143 11.63 -18.47 9.06
N VAL A 144 12.16 -17.33 9.46
CA VAL A 144 12.07 -16.81 10.83
C VAL A 144 10.66 -16.27 11.12
N HIS A 145 10.14 -15.43 10.23
CA HIS A 145 8.93 -14.65 10.49
C HIS A 145 7.64 -15.31 10.00
N ALA A 146 7.73 -16.27 9.08
CA ALA A 146 6.61 -17.02 8.55
C ALA A 146 6.97 -18.50 8.30
N PRO A 147 7.38 -19.26 9.35
CA PRO A 147 7.87 -20.64 9.21
C PRO A 147 6.86 -21.62 8.59
N ASN A 148 5.56 -21.28 8.64
CA ASN A 148 4.48 -22.08 8.08
C ASN A 148 4.26 -21.85 6.57
N ILE A 149 4.92 -20.86 5.97
CA ILE A 149 4.88 -20.59 4.54
C ILE A 149 6.09 -21.29 3.92
N TYR A 150 5.86 -22.20 2.98
CA TYR A 150 6.93 -22.83 2.20
C TYR A 150 7.15 -22.03 0.91
N PRO A 151 8.13 -21.10 0.86
CA PRO A 151 8.18 -20.07 -0.18
C PRO A 151 8.50 -20.61 -1.57
N GLU A 152 9.15 -21.77 -1.68
CA GLU A 152 9.51 -22.38 -2.97
C GLU A 152 8.30 -22.88 -3.77
N GLY A 153 7.16 -23.10 -3.08
CA GLY A 153 5.90 -23.48 -3.70
C GLY A 153 4.91 -22.32 -3.86
N VAL A 154 5.32 -21.07 -3.58
CA VAL A 154 4.44 -19.90 -3.64
C VAL A 154 4.80 -19.04 -4.84
N TYR A 155 3.81 -18.80 -5.69
CA TYR A 155 3.91 -17.93 -6.86
C TYR A 155 3.03 -16.70 -6.68
N VAL A 156 3.59 -15.53 -6.99
CA VAL A 156 2.86 -14.29 -7.17
C VAL A 156 2.61 -14.13 -8.67
N THR A 157 1.35 -14.22 -9.08
CA THR A 157 0.95 -14.17 -10.48
C THR A 157 0.19 -12.89 -10.75
N SER A 158 0.66 -12.08 -11.68
CA SER A 158 0.00 -10.86 -12.13
C SER A 158 -0.82 -11.10 -13.41
N PHE A 159 -1.87 -10.31 -13.57
CA PHE A 159 -2.84 -10.41 -14.65
C PHE A 159 -3.00 -9.06 -15.35
N ILE A 160 -3.37 -9.12 -16.62
CA ILE A 160 -3.86 -7.99 -17.40
C ILE A 160 -5.26 -8.31 -17.92
N ASP A 161 -6.11 -7.29 -17.99
CA ASP A 161 -7.42 -7.43 -18.61
C ASP A 161 -7.25 -7.56 -20.13
N HIS A 162 -7.88 -8.59 -20.72
CA HIS A 162 -7.82 -8.90 -22.14
C HIS A 162 -9.24 -9.00 -22.72
N GLY A 163 -10.04 -7.97 -22.45
CA GLY A 163 -11.44 -7.87 -22.87
C GLY A 163 -12.44 -8.37 -21.82
N PRO A 164 -13.75 -8.38 -22.15
CA PRO A 164 -14.81 -8.64 -21.18
C PRO A 164 -14.67 -10.01 -20.52
N GLY A 165 -14.43 -10.02 -19.21
CA GLY A 165 -14.32 -11.23 -18.39
C GLY A 165 -13.09 -12.10 -18.65
N ARG A 166 -12.14 -11.65 -19.48
CA ARG A 166 -10.91 -12.38 -19.79
C ARG A 166 -9.72 -11.70 -19.16
N ARG A 167 -8.95 -12.45 -18.39
CA ARG A 167 -7.66 -12.04 -17.85
C ARG A 167 -6.58 -12.94 -18.41
N MET A 168 -5.46 -12.34 -18.80
CA MET A 168 -4.26 -13.08 -19.20
C MET A 168 -3.20 -12.92 -18.12
N VAL A 169 -2.44 -13.98 -17.87
CA VAL A 169 -1.28 -13.90 -16.99
C VAL A 169 -0.22 -13.02 -17.66
N LEU A 170 0.21 -11.97 -16.97
CA LEU A 170 1.28 -11.08 -17.40
C LEU A 170 2.64 -11.58 -16.89
N SER A 171 2.73 -11.88 -15.60
CA SER A 171 3.94 -12.43 -14.98
C SER A 171 3.59 -13.46 -13.91
N SER A 172 4.53 -14.35 -13.62
CA SER A 172 4.42 -15.26 -12.49
C SER A 172 5.79 -15.56 -11.94
N GLU A 173 6.03 -15.18 -10.69
CA GLU A 173 7.34 -15.26 -10.05
C GLU A 173 7.22 -16.02 -8.73
N ARG A 174 8.28 -16.75 -8.36
CA ARG A 174 8.35 -17.35 -7.02
C ARG A 174 8.42 -16.23 -5.98
N LEU A 175 7.82 -16.42 -4.81
CA LEU A 175 7.74 -15.40 -3.76
C LEU A 175 9.10 -14.76 -3.41
N VAL A 176 10.15 -15.58 -3.30
CA VAL A 176 11.51 -15.09 -2.99
C VAL A 176 12.03 -14.18 -4.09
N GLU A 177 11.92 -14.59 -5.35
CA GLU A 177 12.42 -13.83 -6.50
C GLU A 177 11.61 -12.56 -6.70
N TYR A 178 10.29 -12.64 -6.52
CA TYR A 178 9.38 -11.50 -6.56
C TYR A 178 9.81 -10.43 -5.55
N LEU A 179 9.94 -10.80 -4.27
CA LEU A 179 10.35 -9.87 -3.21
C LEU A 179 11.75 -9.31 -3.46
N LEU A 180 12.71 -10.17 -3.84
CA LEU A 180 14.08 -9.76 -4.14
C LEU A 180 14.15 -8.78 -5.31
N GLY A 181 13.34 -8.98 -6.35
CA GLY A 181 13.24 -8.09 -7.50
C GLY A 181 12.82 -6.67 -7.11
N HIS A 182 11.87 -6.54 -6.18
CA HIS A 182 11.48 -5.25 -5.61
C HIS A 182 12.60 -4.65 -4.74
N PHE A 183 13.16 -5.43 -3.82
CA PHE A 183 14.16 -4.93 -2.87
C PHE A 183 15.46 -4.49 -3.55
N LYS A 184 15.87 -5.13 -4.65
CA LYS A 184 17.04 -4.71 -5.45
C LYS A 184 16.93 -3.29 -5.99
N ASN A 185 15.71 -2.76 -6.10
CA ASN A 185 15.45 -1.39 -6.56
C ASN A 185 15.09 -0.44 -5.42
N ASP A 186 15.37 -0.81 -4.16
CA ASP A 186 15.00 -0.07 -2.95
C ASP A 186 13.47 0.16 -2.82
N VAL A 187 12.68 -0.76 -3.39
CA VAL A 187 11.21 -0.73 -3.35
C VAL A 187 10.70 -1.78 -2.38
N ILE A 188 9.85 -1.35 -1.44
CA ILE A 188 9.06 -2.26 -0.62
C ILE A 188 7.73 -2.51 -1.35
N PRO A 189 7.41 -3.75 -1.76
CA PRO A 189 6.19 -4.01 -2.51
C PRO A 189 4.95 -3.84 -1.63
N PHE A 190 3.96 -3.13 -2.17
CA PHE A 190 2.65 -2.92 -1.56
C PHE A 190 1.55 -3.52 -2.44
N HIS A 191 0.56 -4.13 -1.79
CA HIS A 191 -0.49 -4.90 -2.44
C HIS A 191 -1.88 -4.46 -1.94
N SER A 192 -2.64 -3.72 -2.74
CA SER A 192 -4.04 -3.38 -2.42
C SER A 192 -5.00 -4.54 -2.74
N LYS A 193 -6.18 -4.55 -2.10
CA LYS A 193 -7.26 -5.44 -2.53
C LYS A 193 -7.77 -4.97 -3.90
N GLY A 194 -7.77 -5.86 -4.88
CA GLY A 194 -8.07 -5.51 -6.27
C GLY A 194 -6.83 -5.28 -7.14
N SER A 195 -5.63 -5.40 -6.58
CA SER A 195 -4.44 -5.67 -7.39
C SER A 195 -4.74 -6.81 -8.36
N HIS A 196 -4.35 -6.67 -9.63
CA HIS A 196 -4.49 -7.72 -10.63
C HIS A 196 -3.47 -8.84 -10.37
N GLN A 197 -3.37 -9.30 -9.12
CA GLN A 197 -2.42 -10.28 -8.63
C GLN A 197 -3.14 -11.34 -7.81
N GLY A 198 -2.69 -12.58 -7.93
CA GLY A 198 -3.13 -13.69 -7.08
C GLY A 198 -1.94 -14.51 -6.61
N ILE A 199 -2.16 -15.26 -5.53
CA ILE A 199 -1.16 -16.13 -4.93
C ILE A 199 -1.52 -17.58 -5.27
N TYR A 200 -0.60 -18.28 -5.93
CA TYR A 200 -0.82 -19.61 -6.47
C TYR A 200 0.24 -20.60 -6.01
N THR A 201 -0.11 -21.88 -6.02
CA THR A 201 0.83 -22.99 -5.80
C THR A 201 1.56 -23.40 -7.09
N VAL A 202 1.07 -22.93 -8.24
CA VAL A 202 1.59 -23.23 -9.57
C VAL A 202 1.84 -21.93 -10.32
N GLY A 203 3.01 -21.81 -10.94
CA GLY A 203 3.35 -20.65 -11.77
C GLY A 203 2.48 -20.55 -13.03
N PHE A 204 2.24 -19.32 -13.47
CA PHE A 204 1.46 -18.98 -14.66
C PHE A 204 0.01 -19.50 -14.65
N SER A 205 -0.57 -19.71 -13.47
CA SER A 205 -1.95 -20.15 -13.32
C SER A 205 -2.89 -19.00 -12.97
N GLY A 206 -4.08 -19.01 -13.56
CA GLY A 206 -5.25 -18.24 -13.12
C GLY A 206 -6.41 -19.11 -12.63
N GLU A 207 -6.19 -20.41 -12.47
CA GLU A 207 -7.24 -21.37 -12.10
C GLU A 207 -7.46 -21.40 -10.58
N GLU A 208 -8.71 -21.37 -10.13
CA GLU A 208 -9.06 -21.37 -8.70
C GLU A 208 -8.48 -22.56 -7.93
N ARG A 209 -8.39 -23.74 -8.55
CA ARG A 209 -7.81 -24.95 -7.94
C ARG A 209 -6.32 -24.82 -7.60
N HIS A 210 -5.63 -23.87 -8.21
CA HIS A 210 -4.21 -23.60 -7.95
C HIS A 210 -4.01 -22.43 -6.98
N LEU A 211 -5.08 -21.79 -6.48
CA LEU A 211 -4.95 -20.74 -5.47
C LEU A 211 -4.25 -21.28 -4.22
N HIS A 212 -3.40 -20.45 -3.62
CA HIS A 212 -2.72 -20.84 -2.41
C HIS A 212 -3.73 -21.00 -1.25
N PRO A 213 -3.75 -22.15 -0.56
CA PRO A 213 -4.82 -22.48 0.38
C PRO A 213 -4.87 -21.61 1.65
N GLN A 214 -3.80 -20.86 1.93
CA GLN A 214 -3.64 -20.06 3.15
C GLN A 214 -3.22 -18.61 2.89
N LEU A 215 -2.84 -18.27 1.65
CA LEU A 215 -2.28 -16.97 1.31
C LEU A 215 -3.12 -16.31 0.23
N ILE A 216 -3.46 -15.05 0.50
CA ILE A 216 -4.09 -14.14 -0.45
C ILE A 216 -3.22 -12.90 -0.55
N THR A 217 -3.44 -12.10 -1.59
CA THR A 217 -2.64 -10.92 -1.89
C THR A 217 -2.47 -9.96 -0.69
N PRO A 218 -3.51 -9.67 0.13
CA PRO A 218 -3.35 -8.85 1.33
C PRO A 218 -2.37 -9.41 2.38
N HIS A 219 -2.19 -10.73 2.47
CA HIS A 219 -1.23 -11.32 3.39
C HIS A 219 0.22 -11.05 2.98
N LEU A 220 0.48 -10.70 1.71
CA LEU A 220 1.82 -10.29 1.29
C LEU A 220 2.26 -9.01 2.00
N ASN A 221 1.36 -8.04 2.19
CA ASN A 221 1.69 -6.84 2.97
C ASN A 221 2.10 -7.22 4.39
N ASP A 222 1.36 -8.12 5.04
CA ASP A 222 1.67 -8.52 6.41
C ASP A 222 3.01 -9.27 6.51
N LEU A 223 3.33 -10.07 5.49
CA LEU A 223 4.62 -10.73 5.37
C LEU A 223 5.74 -9.70 5.21
N VAL A 224 5.55 -8.73 4.33
CA VAL A 224 6.50 -7.64 4.08
C VAL A 224 6.71 -6.81 5.34
N ILE A 225 5.65 -6.49 6.10
CA ILE A 225 5.74 -5.80 7.39
C ILE A 225 6.65 -6.54 8.37
N ARG A 226 6.62 -7.88 8.40
CA ARG A 226 7.46 -8.65 9.31
C ARG A 226 8.93 -8.71 8.89
N ILE A 227 9.21 -8.85 7.60
CA ILE A 227 10.60 -9.11 7.13
C ILE A 227 11.38 -7.84 6.82
N VAL A 228 10.74 -6.78 6.35
CA VAL A 228 11.42 -5.54 5.94
C VAL A 228 12.28 -4.91 7.03
N PRO A 229 11.87 -4.90 8.33
CA PRO A 229 12.71 -4.35 9.39
C PRO A 229 14.12 -4.98 9.45
N ASP A 230 14.30 -6.24 9.05
CA ASP A 230 15.60 -6.93 9.02
C ASP A 230 16.50 -6.50 7.85
N PHE A 231 15.95 -5.73 6.91
CA PHE A 231 16.62 -5.31 5.67
C PHE A 231 16.92 -3.82 5.60
N LEU A 232 16.33 -3.02 6.48
CA LEU A 232 16.56 -1.58 6.54
C LEU A 232 17.92 -1.28 7.18
N GLY A 233 18.71 -0.44 6.50
CA GLY A 233 20.00 0.08 6.98
C GLY A 233 19.89 1.44 7.65
#